data_AF-A0A1U7MXN4-F1
#
_entry.id   AF-A0A1U7MXN4-F1
#
_cell.length_a   1.000
_cell.length_b   1.000
_cell.length_c   1.000
_cell.angle_alpha   90.00
_cell.angle_beta   90.00
_cell.angle_gamma   90.00
#
_symmetry.space_group_name_H-M   'P 1'
#
loop_
_entity.id
_entity.type
_entity.pdbx_description
1 polymer ?
#
loop_
_entity_poly.entity_id
_entity_poly.type
_entity_poly.pdbx_seq_one_letter_code
_entity_poly.pdbx_strand_id
1 'polypeptide(L)'
;MFYNNKINPVEDLDRATNNLSDLPSLPIDYFPNVIEIFDQYGLLAGVVVSKGIPYEMPRHNDQVSDYNAWYFDGQLCVFYRGKNILLDRTQNLQHRAAIFGALGLGALGV
;
A
#
# COMPACT_ATOMS: atom_id res chain seq x y z
N MET A 1 -23.70 7.11 13.79
CA MET A 1 -22.37 7.57 14.23
C MET A 1 -21.34 6.84 13.39
N PHE A 2 -20.83 7.48 12.34
CA PHE A 2 -19.71 6.92 11.59
C PHE A 2 -18.44 7.28 12.38
N TYR A 3 -17.78 6.28 12.96
CA TYR A 3 -16.48 6.47 13.59
C TYR A 3 -15.54 6.98 12.50
N ASN A 4 -15.15 8.25 12.61
CA ASN A 4 -14.23 8.90 11.71
C ASN A 4 -12.83 8.44 12.10
N ASN A 5 -12.51 7.16 11.85
CA ASN A 5 -11.14 6.67 11.86
C ASN A 5 -10.46 7.27 10.63
N LYS A 6 -10.05 8.53 10.73
CA LYS A 6 -8.98 9.02 9.89
C LYS A 6 -7.80 8.11 10.23
N ILE A 7 -7.51 7.17 9.34
CA ILE A 7 -6.27 6.40 9.34
C ILE A 7 -5.17 7.45 9.45
N ASN A 8 -4.52 7.52 10.61
CA ASN A 8 -3.43 8.45 10.85
C ASN A 8 -2.15 7.68 10.53
N PRO A 9 -1.61 7.81 9.32
CA PRO A 9 -0.61 6.88 8.82
C PRO A 9 0.65 6.87 9.70
N VAL A 10 0.91 7.97 10.41
CA VAL A 10 2.04 8.15 11.32
C VAL A 10 1.86 7.39 12.64
N GLU A 11 0.68 7.43 13.25
CA GLU A 11 0.40 6.66 14.48
C GLU A 11 0.29 5.16 14.20
N ASP A 12 -0.20 4.80 13.01
CA ASP A 12 -0.17 3.42 12.54
C ASP A 12 1.25 2.97 12.16
N LEU A 13 2.14 3.87 11.72
CA LEU A 13 3.57 3.61 11.46
C LEU A 13 4.35 3.23 12.72
N ASP A 14 4.19 3.99 13.81
CA ASP A 14 4.89 3.76 15.07
C ASP A 14 4.37 2.51 15.78
N ARG A 15 3.07 2.20 15.62
CA ARG A 15 2.48 0.95 16.11
C ARG A 15 2.85 -0.25 15.24
N ALA A 16 2.93 -0.05 13.94
CA ALA A 16 3.37 -1.04 12.97
C ALA A 16 4.82 -1.44 13.24
N THR A 17 5.76 -0.50 13.31
CA THR A 17 7.21 -0.80 13.33
C THR A 17 7.67 -1.75 14.45
N ASN A 18 6.94 -1.85 15.57
CA ASN A 18 7.27 -2.79 16.64
C ASN A 18 6.70 -4.21 16.46
N ASN A 19 5.68 -4.41 15.61
CA ASN A 19 4.97 -5.71 15.42
C ASN A 19 4.66 -6.05 13.94
N LEU A 20 5.25 -5.37 12.95
CA LEU A 20 5.01 -5.63 11.52
C LEU A 20 5.25 -7.10 11.15
N SER A 21 6.25 -7.72 11.78
CA SER A 21 6.65 -9.11 11.57
C SER A 21 5.57 -10.12 11.97
N ASP A 22 4.61 -9.74 12.80
CA ASP A 22 3.55 -10.62 13.29
C ASP A 22 2.29 -10.59 12.41
N LEU A 23 2.25 -9.70 11.40
CA LEU A 23 1.11 -9.65 10.48
C LEU A 23 1.09 -10.92 9.61
N PRO A 24 -0.03 -11.66 9.58
CA PRO A 24 -0.10 -12.89 8.80
C PRO A 24 0.01 -12.60 7.31
N SER A 25 0.63 -13.52 6.55
CA SER A 25 0.60 -13.47 5.09
C SER A 25 -0.85 -13.41 4.58
N LEU A 26 -1.03 -12.79 3.42
CA LEU A 26 -2.32 -12.82 2.74
C LEU A 26 -2.64 -14.24 2.26
N PRO A 27 -3.93 -14.63 2.19
CA PRO A 27 -4.34 -15.87 1.54
C PRO A 27 -3.78 -15.96 0.11
N ILE A 28 -3.36 -17.15 -0.33
CA ILE A 28 -2.69 -17.34 -1.62
C ILE A 28 -3.52 -16.88 -2.83
N ASP A 29 -4.84 -16.99 -2.73
CA ASP A 29 -5.85 -16.63 -3.72
C ASP A 29 -6.45 -15.23 -3.50
N TYR A 30 -5.95 -14.49 -2.52
CA TYR A 30 -6.42 -13.13 -2.24
C TYR A 30 -6.18 -12.20 -3.44
N PHE A 31 -7.21 -11.46 -3.81
CA PHE A 31 -7.17 -10.46 -4.86
C PHE A 31 -7.86 -9.16 -4.38
N PRO A 32 -7.13 -8.05 -4.28
CA PRO A 32 -7.68 -6.81 -3.73
C PRO A 32 -8.71 -6.17 -4.66
N ASN A 33 -9.74 -5.55 -4.09
CA ASN A 33 -10.67 -4.71 -4.84
C ASN A 33 -10.14 -3.28 -5.00
N VAL A 34 -9.46 -2.79 -3.98
CA VAL A 34 -8.86 -1.45 -3.93
C VAL A 34 -7.43 -1.56 -3.42
N ILE A 35 -6.53 -0.82 -4.05
CA ILE A 35 -5.16 -0.64 -3.60
C ILE A 35 -4.92 0.85 -3.41
N GLU A 36 -4.36 1.23 -2.27
CA GLU A 36 -4.02 2.62 -1.95
C GLU A 36 -2.61 2.72 -1.40
N ILE A 37 -1.88 3.74 -1.84
CA ILE A 37 -0.51 4.02 -1.47
C ILE A 37 -0.50 5.35 -0.71
N PHE A 38 0.05 5.33 0.50
CA PHE A 38 0.16 6.49 1.36
C PHE A 38 1.62 6.79 1.68
N ASP A 39 1.93 8.07 1.84
CA ASP A 39 3.20 8.56 2.39
C ASP A 39 2.94 9.51 3.58
N GLN A 40 3.96 10.25 4.03
CA GLN A 40 3.86 11.19 5.14
C GLN A 40 2.92 12.38 4.86
N TYR A 41 2.61 12.63 3.59
CA TYR A 41 1.70 13.69 3.16
C TYR A 41 0.29 13.15 2.84
N GLY A 42 0.00 11.88 3.18
CA GLY A 42 -1.31 11.25 2.99
C GLY A 42 -1.39 10.36 1.75
N LEU A 43 -2.58 10.26 1.15
CA LEU A 43 -2.80 9.44 -0.05
C LEU A 43 -1.95 9.98 -1.21
N LEU A 44 -1.13 9.10 -1.80
CA LEU A 44 -0.33 9.39 -2.98
C LEU A 44 -1.06 8.96 -4.25
N ALA A 45 -1.50 7.70 -4.28
CA ALA A 45 -2.22 7.12 -5.40
C ALA A 45 -3.05 5.92 -4.96
N GLY A 46 -3.99 5.52 -5.80
CA GLY A 46 -4.73 4.28 -5.63
C GLY A 46 -5.38 3.82 -6.92
N VAL A 47 -5.98 2.63 -6.87
CA VAL A 47 -6.70 2.04 -7.99
C VAL A 47 -7.88 1.23 -7.47
N VAL A 48 -9.03 1.40 -8.12
CA VAL A 48 -10.14 0.45 -8.00
C VAL A 48 -9.90 -0.66 -9.01
N VAL A 49 -9.38 -1.80 -8.55
CA VAL A 49 -8.83 -2.86 -9.40
C VAL A 49 -9.87 -3.41 -10.38
N SER A 50 -11.11 -3.60 -9.91
CA SER A 50 -12.22 -4.08 -10.76
C SER A 50 -12.58 -3.16 -11.93
N LYS A 51 -12.19 -1.88 -11.84
CA LYS A 51 -12.42 -0.89 -12.90
C LYS A 51 -11.15 -0.54 -13.67
N GLY A 52 -9.98 -0.88 -13.16
CA GLY A 52 -8.69 -0.47 -13.72
C GLY A 52 -8.53 1.05 -13.78
N ILE A 53 -9.21 1.79 -12.90
CA ILE A 53 -9.17 3.26 -12.88
C ILE A 53 -8.23 3.70 -11.77
N PRO A 54 -7.04 4.23 -12.09
CA PRO A 54 -6.17 4.83 -11.12
C PRO A 54 -6.68 6.21 -10.70
N TYR A 55 -6.30 6.63 -9.51
CA TYR A 55 -6.45 7.99 -9.01
C TYR A 55 -5.17 8.39 -8.29
N GLU A 56 -4.79 9.66 -8.39
CA GLU A 56 -3.57 10.20 -7.81
C GLU A 56 -3.87 11.52 -7.13
N MET A 57 -3.12 11.83 -6.07
CA MET A 57 -3.14 13.18 -5.49
C MET A 57 -1.97 14.00 -6.03
N PRO A 58 -2.23 15.23 -6.48
CA PRO A 58 -1.17 16.13 -6.88
C PRO A 58 -0.24 16.41 -5.69
N ARG A 59 1.06 16.42 -5.97
CA ARG A 59 2.12 16.74 -5.02
C ARG A 59 2.90 17.94 -5.49
N HIS A 60 3.40 18.73 -4.55
CA HIS A 60 4.44 19.70 -4.86
C HIS A 60 5.78 18.99 -5.03
N ASN A 61 6.66 19.55 -5.85
CA ASN A 61 7.96 18.95 -6.18
C ASN A 61 8.90 18.80 -4.97
N ASP A 62 8.66 19.56 -3.89
CA ASP A 62 9.40 19.49 -2.62
C ASP A 62 8.84 18.44 -1.66
N GLN A 63 7.67 17.86 -1.94
CA GLN A 63 7.03 16.81 -1.15
C GLN A 63 7.54 15.42 -1.54
N VAL A 64 8.81 15.17 -1.28
CA VAL A 64 9.44 13.86 -1.52
C VAL A 64 9.01 12.85 -0.44
N SER A 65 8.53 11.67 -0.84
CA SER A 65 8.07 10.64 0.11
C SER A 65 9.23 10.01 0.88
N ASP A 66 9.11 9.95 2.22
CA ASP A 66 10.11 9.30 3.10
C ASP A 66 9.82 7.80 3.29
N TYR A 67 8.54 7.44 3.22
CA TYR A 67 8.04 6.08 3.26
C TYR A 67 6.89 5.92 2.29
N ASN A 68 6.53 4.68 2.00
CA ASN A 68 5.27 4.35 1.37
C ASN A 68 4.63 3.15 2.07
N ALA A 69 3.35 3.27 2.34
CA ALA A 69 2.51 2.25 2.94
C ALA A 69 1.39 1.89 1.98
N TRP A 70 1.36 0.62 1.57
CA TRP A 70 0.39 0.11 0.62
C TRP A 70 -0.67 -0.67 1.35
N TYR A 71 -1.91 -0.24 1.15
CA TYR A 71 -3.09 -0.83 1.73
C TYR A 71 -3.88 -1.55 0.65
N PHE A 72 -4.14 -2.85 0.87
CA PHE A 72 -5.03 -3.64 0.04
C PHE A 72 -6.34 -3.80 0.81
N ASP A 73 -7.44 -3.28 0.26
CA ASP A 73 -8.76 -3.21 0.93
C ASP A 73 -8.68 -2.67 2.38
N GLY A 74 -7.84 -1.65 2.61
CA GLY A 74 -7.65 -1.04 3.93
C GLY A 74 -6.74 -1.81 4.90
N GLN A 75 -6.11 -2.90 4.46
CA GLN A 75 -5.10 -3.63 5.25
C GLN A 75 -3.69 -3.29 4.80
N LEU A 76 -2.79 -2.98 5.73
CA LEU A 76 -1.38 -2.75 5.42
C LEU A 76 -0.73 -4.04 4.89
N CYS A 77 -0.21 -3.99 3.66
CA CYS A 77 0.30 -5.16 2.94
C CYS A 77 1.76 -5.03 2.52
N VAL A 78 2.17 -3.84 2.09
CA VAL A 78 3.57 -3.54 1.77
C VAL A 78 3.97 -2.26 2.48
N PHE A 79 5.14 -2.25 3.10
CA PHE A 79 5.67 -1.07 3.74
C PHE A 79 7.17 -0.95 3.46
N TYR A 80 7.57 0.18 2.90
CA TYR A 80 8.98 0.51 2.67
C TYR A 80 9.30 1.90 3.16
N ARG A 81 10.52 2.05 3.70
CA ARG A 81 11.09 3.33 4.12
C ARG A 81 12.43 3.51 3.41
N GLY A 82 12.51 4.53 2.55
CA GLY A 82 13.60 4.66 1.59
C GLY A 82 13.77 3.38 0.76
N LYS A 83 14.94 2.74 0.86
CA LYS A 83 15.27 1.48 0.14
C LYS A 83 14.97 0.20 0.93
N ASN A 84 14.50 0.32 2.17
CA ASN A 84 14.29 -0.83 3.05
C ASN A 84 12.84 -1.28 2.99
N ILE A 85 12.61 -2.55 2.60
CA ILE A 85 11.31 -3.21 2.73
C ILE A 85 11.18 -3.67 4.19
N LEU A 86 10.21 -3.12 4.89
CA LEU A 86 9.93 -3.41 6.31
C LEU A 86 8.77 -4.41 6.46
N LEU A 87 7.89 -4.48 5.47
CA LEU A 87 6.81 -5.47 5.36
C LEU A 87 6.54 -5.77 3.89
N ASP A 88 6.40 -7.06 3.55
CA ASP A 88 5.80 -7.49 2.29
C ASP A 88 4.98 -8.77 2.52
N ARG A 89 3.65 -8.59 2.66
CA ARG A 89 2.68 -9.68 2.83
C ARG A 89 2.23 -10.28 1.49
N THR A 90 2.75 -9.78 0.36
CA THR A 90 2.31 -10.15 -1.00
C THR A 90 3.12 -11.29 -1.62
N GLN A 91 4.21 -11.71 -0.97
CA GLN A 91 5.17 -12.67 -1.55
C GLN A 91 4.55 -13.99 -1.99
N ASN A 92 3.50 -14.45 -1.30
CA ASN A 92 2.85 -15.72 -1.56
C ASN A 92 1.60 -15.62 -2.44
N LEU A 93 1.26 -14.43 -2.97
CA LEU A 93 0.06 -14.27 -3.79
C LEU A 93 0.23 -14.91 -5.16
N GLN A 94 -0.71 -15.76 -5.57
CA GLN A 94 -0.70 -16.35 -6.91
C GLN A 94 -0.87 -15.30 -8.01
N HIS A 95 -1.67 -14.27 -7.74
CA HIS A 95 -1.99 -13.20 -8.69
C HIS A 95 -1.08 -11.97 -8.58
N ARG A 96 0.08 -12.11 -7.91
CA ARG A 96 1.00 -11.00 -7.62
C ARG A 96 1.27 -10.14 -8.85
N ALA A 97 1.65 -10.75 -9.98
CA ALA A 97 1.95 -10.00 -11.21
C ALA A 97 0.76 -9.17 -11.73
N ALA A 98 -0.47 -9.67 -11.63
CA ALA A 98 -1.66 -8.94 -12.06
C ALA A 98 -1.97 -7.76 -11.13
N ILE A 99 -1.80 -7.95 -9.82
CA ILE A 99 -1.99 -6.92 -8.79
C ILE A 99 -1.00 -5.76 -9.00
N PHE A 100 0.29 -6.06 -9.18
CA PHE A 100 1.30 -5.04 -9.47
C PHE A 100 1.14 -4.45 -10.88
N GLY A 101 0.65 -5.22 -11.84
CA GLY A 101 0.29 -4.73 -13.18
C GLY A 101 -0.80 -3.66 -13.13
N ALA A 102 -1.82 -3.83 -12.28
CA ALA A 102 -2.89 -2.84 -12.09
C ALA A 102 -2.40 -1.50 -11.51
N LEU A 103 -1.24 -1.50 -10.84
CA LEU A 103 -0.58 -0.28 -10.35
C LEU A 103 0.33 0.38 -11.40
N GLY A 104 0.36 -0.13 -12.64
CA GLY A 104 1.29 0.31 -13.67
C GLY A 104 2.75 -0.12 -13.42
N LEU A 105 3.01 -0.96 -12.41
CA LEU A 105 4.35 -1.39 -12.02
C LEU A 105 4.85 -2.62 -12.81
N GLY A 106 3.99 -3.26 -13.60
CA GLY A 106 4.39 -4.33 -14.52
C GLY A 106 5.33 -3.88 -15.65
N ALA A 107 5.53 -2.57 -15.84
CA ALA A 107 6.45 -1.99 -16.81
C ALA A 107 7.86 -1.72 -16.25
N LEU A 108 8.06 -1.83 -14.93
CA LEU A 108 9.36 -1.75 -14.29
C LEU A 108 9.81 -3.17 -13.98
N GLY A 109 10.45 -3.81 -14.97
CA GLY A 109 11.00 -5.15 -14.85
C GLY A 109 11.80 -5.30 -13.55
N VAL A 110 11.34 -6.25 -12.73
CA VAL A 110 12.21 -6.97 -11.79
C VAL A 110 13.27 -7.74 -12.58
#